data_AF-A0A942KB81-F1
#
_entry.id   AF-A0A942KB81-F1
#
_cell.length_a   1.000
_cell.length_b   1.000
_cell.length_c   1.000
_cell.angle_alpha   90.00
_cell.angle_beta   90.00
_cell.angle_gamma   90.00
#
_symmetry.space_group_name_H-M   'P 1'
#
loop_
_entity.id
_entity.type
_entity.pdbx_description
1 polymer ?
#
loop_
_entity_poly.entity_id
_entity_poly.type
_entity_poly.pdbx_seq_one_letter_code
_entity_poly.pdbx_strand_id
1 'polypeptide(L)'
;MQLLTAPNLSAPHGFSTRLGGVSEAPFDSLNLGLSTGDEPWRVAENRRRFLAHFGVAHSEVCALSQVHGRRVVEATAGWFELEADGA
;
A
#
# COMPACT_ATOMS: atom_id res chain seq x y z
N MET A 1 3.25 -1.57 14.01
CA MET A 1 2.61 -2.18 12.83
C MET A 1 3.07 -3.63 12.75
N GLN A 2 2.18 -4.56 12.40
CA GLN A 2 2.52 -5.97 12.19
C GLN A 2 2.55 -6.25 10.68
N LEU A 3 3.65 -6.84 10.22
CA LEU A 3 3.85 -7.33 8.85
C LEU A 3 3.99 -8.85 8.88
N LEU A 4 3.33 -9.50 7.93
CA LEU A 4 3.51 -10.91 7.68
C LEU A 4 4.54 -11.09 6.56
N THR A 5 5.40 -12.08 6.69
CA THR A 5 6.41 -12.45 5.70
C THR A 5 6.30 -13.94 5.39
N ALA A 6 6.82 -14.34 4.23
CA ALA A 6 6.87 -15.72 3.78
C ALA A 6 8.33 -16.22 3.88
N PRO A 7 8.59 -17.33 4.61
CA PRO A 7 9.95 -17.78 4.88
C PRO A 7 10.69 -18.29 3.64
N ASN A 8 9.97 -18.56 2.55
CA ASN A 8 10.52 -19.05 1.29
C ASN A 8 10.85 -17.92 0.29
N LEU A 9 10.66 -16.65 0.65
CA LEU A 9 11.01 -15.51 -0.19
C LEU A 9 12.28 -14.83 0.37
N SER A 10 13.32 -14.72 -0.47
CA SER A 10 14.59 -14.08 -0.11
C SER A 10 14.62 -12.58 -0.43
N ALA A 11 13.74 -12.10 -1.30
CA ALA A 11 13.62 -10.67 -1.61
C ALA A 11 12.96 -9.91 -0.44
N PRO A 12 13.28 -8.62 -0.22
CA PRO A 12 12.52 -7.78 0.70
C PRO A 12 11.03 -7.77 0.31
N HIS A 13 10.17 -8.16 1.24
CA HIS A 13 8.73 -8.28 0.99
C HIS A 13 7.96 -8.15 2.32
N GLY A 14 6.65 -7.96 2.23
CA GLY A 14 5.78 -8.06 3.38
C GLY A 14 4.32 -7.83 3.01
N PHE A 15 3.42 -8.46 3.78
CA PHE A 15 1.98 -8.30 3.68
C PHE A 15 1.49 -7.52 4.89
N SER A 16 0.88 -6.36 4.68
CA SER A 16 0.28 -5.57 5.75
C SER A 16 -0.85 -6.36 6.44
N THR A 17 -0.99 -6.17 7.75
CA THR A 17 -2.24 -6.46 8.47
C THR A 17 -3.05 -5.17 8.62
N ARG A 18 -4.28 -5.26 9.15
CA ARG A 18 -5.07 -4.07 9.49
C ARG A 18 -4.56 -3.30 10.72
N LEU A 19 -3.52 -3.78 11.41
CA LEU A 19 -3.08 -3.29 12.72
C LEU A 19 -1.95 -2.26 12.63
N GLY A 20 -2.03 -1.22 13.47
CA GLY A 20 -0.95 -0.26 13.71
C GLY A 20 -1.00 1.02 12.88
N GLY A 21 -2.16 1.35 12.31
CA GLY A 21 -2.39 2.64 11.68
C GLY A 21 -3.13 3.63 12.58
N VAL A 22 -3.72 4.66 11.97
CA VAL A 22 -4.43 5.78 12.62
C VAL A 22 -5.88 5.95 12.16
N SER A 23 -6.35 5.10 11.26
CA SER A 23 -7.75 5.09 10.81
C SER A 23 -8.68 4.66 11.94
N GLU A 24 -9.89 5.22 11.94
CA GLU A 24 -11.00 4.83 12.82
C GLU A 24 -12.06 4.06 12.02
N ALA A 25 -13.08 3.56 12.71
CA ALA A 25 -14.17 2.79 12.14
C ALA A 25 -14.85 3.55 11.00
N PRO A 26 -15.16 2.86 9.87
CA PRO A 26 -15.02 1.42 9.64
C PRO A 26 -13.62 0.96 9.15
N PHE A 27 -12.65 1.87 9.10
CA PHE A 27 -11.34 1.68 8.48
C PHE A 27 -10.23 1.31 9.49
N ASP A 28 -10.57 0.98 10.75
CA ASP A 28 -9.58 0.73 11.79
C ASP A 28 -8.60 -0.39 11.36
N SER A 29 -7.28 -0.25 11.47
CA SER A 29 -6.51 0.93 11.87
C SER A 29 -5.54 1.38 10.77
N LEU A 30 -5.03 0.45 9.95
CA LEU A 30 -4.05 0.68 8.89
C LEU A 30 -4.70 0.58 7.51
N ASN A 31 -5.64 1.46 7.20
CA ASN A 31 -6.18 1.57 5.86
C ASN A 31 -5.16 2.20 4.90
N LEU A 32 -4.84 1.49 3.83
CA LEU A 32 -3.94 1.94 2.77
C LEU A 32 -4.72 2.34 1.51
N GLY A 33 -6.03 2.13 1.42
CA GLY A 33 -6.80 2.38 0.21
C GLY A 33 -7.08 3.87 -0.04
N LEU A 34 -6.68 4.39 -1.21
CA LEU A 34 -6.92 5.79 -1.60
C LEU A 34 -8.32 6.04 -2.16
N SER A 35 -9.01 4.99 -2.59
CA SER A 35 -10.39 5.03 -3.11
C SER A 35 -11.43 4.61 -2.07
N THR A 36 -11.07 4.68 -0.79
CA THR A 36 -12.00 4.41 0.33
C THR A 36 -12.67 5.70 0.79
N GLY A 37 -13.72 5.59 1.62
CA GLY A 37 -14.35 6.75 2.28
C GLY A 37 -13.63 7.23 3.53
N ASP A 38 -12.36 6.86 3.73
CA ASP A 38 -11.56 7.26 4.89
C ASP A 38 -10.98 8.67 4.71
N GLU A 39 -10.57 9.26 5.82
CA GLU A 39 -9.93 10.58 5.81
C GLU A 39 -8.57 10.53 5.09
N PRO A 40 -8.35 11.37 4.05
CA PRO A 40 -7.14 11.27 3.22
C PRO A 40 -5.83 11.36 4.00
N TRP A 41 -5.79 12.17 5.06
CA TRP A 41 -4.60 12.32 5.91
C TRP A 41 -4.27 11.06 6.71
N ARG A 42 -5.28 10.27 7.10
CA ARG A 42 -5.11 9.01 7.82
C ARG A 42 -4.51 7.95 6.91
N VAL A 43 -5.03 7.87 5.67
CA VAL A 43 -4.48 6.98 4.64
C VAL A 43 -3.04 7.38 4.29
N ALA A 44 -2.75 8.67 4.17
CA ALA A 44 -1.38 9.17 3.95
C ALA A 44 -0.42 8.79 5.09
N GLU A 45 -0.84 8.97 6.35
CA GLU A 45 -0.03 8.58 7.52
C GLU A 45 0.17 7.05 7.59
N ASN A 46 -0.88 6.27 7.31
CA ASN A 46 -0.78 4.81 7.27
C ASN A 46 0.21 4.35 6.18
N ARG A 47 0.17 4.95 5.00
CA ARG A 47 1.14 4.68 3.93
C ARG A 47 2.55 5.06 4.33
N ARG A 48 2.74 6.24 4.95
CA ARG A 48 4.06 6.65 5.47
C ARG A 48 4.61 5.64 6.47
N ARG A 49 3.79 5.18 7.42
CA ARG A 49 4.19 4.15 8.41
C ARG A 49 4.52 2.82 7.75
N PHE A 50 3.74 2.41 6.76
CA PHE A 50 3.95 1.17 6.03
C PHE A 50 5.28 1.19 5.26
N LEU A 51 5.52 2.24 4.48
CA LEU A 51 6.73 2.39 3.67
C LEU A 51 7.99 2.56 4.53
N ALA A 52 7.89 3.22 5.68
CA ALA A 52 9.01 3.35 6.62
C ALA A 52 9.58 1.99 7.09
N HIS A 53 8.78 0.93 7.08
CA HIS A 53 9.28 -0.41 7.40
C HIS A 53 10.26 -0.96 6.35
N PHE A 54 10.11 -0.54 5.10
CA PHE A 54 10.97 -0.94 4.00
C PHE A 54 12.09 0.07 3.71
N GLY A 55 12.11 1.21 4.43
CA GLY A 55 13.04 2.31 4.16
C GLY A 55 12.78 3.01 2.81
N VAL A 56 11.57 2.89 2.27
CA VAL A 56 11.18 3.39 0.95
C VAL A 56 10.47 4.73 1.09
N ALA A 57 10.81 5.70 0.24
CA ALA A 57 10.10 6.97 0.16
C ALA A 57 8.82 6.84 -0.69
N HIS A 58 7.84 7.71 -0.44
CA HIS A 58 6.61 7.75 -1.22
C HIS A 58 6.90 7.93 -2.73
N SER A 59 7.91 8.72 -3.11
CA SER A 59 8.32 8.94 -4.50
C SER A 59 8.91 7.72 -5.21
N GLU A 60 9.17 6.62 -4.51
CA GLU A 60 9.77 5.40 -5.07
C GLU A 60 8.73 4.29 -5.29
N VAL A 61 7.48 4.51 -4.89
CA VAL A 61 6.42 3.50 -4.96
C VAL A 61 5.78 3.50 -6.33
N CYS A 62 5.56 2.31 -6.88
CA CYS A 62 4.61 2.06 -7.95
C CYS A 62 3.25 1.69 -7.34
N ALA A 63 2.24 2.53 -7.53
CA ALA A 63 0.87 2.25 -7.11
C ALA A 63 -0.09 2.43 -8.29
N LEU A 64 -0.92 1.42 -8.53
CA LEU A 64 -1.82 1.34 -9.68
C LEU A 64 -3.25 1.76 -9.29
N SER A 65 -3.99 2.28 -10.27
CA SER A 65 -5.45 2.35 -10.21
C SER A 65 -6.00 0.98 -10.60
N GLN A 66 -6.31 0.15 -9.60
CA GLN A 66 -6.77 -1.23 -9.83
C GLN A 66 -8.20 -1.24 -10.36
N VAL A 67 -8.41 -1.93 -11.48
CA VAL A 67 -9.70 -1.96 -12.22
C VAL A 67 -10.27 -3.37 -12.35
N HIS A 68 -9.72 -4.35 -11.61
CA HIS A 68 -10.13 -5.76 -11.64
C HIS A 68 -9.98 -6.40 -13.03
N GLY A 69 -9.01 -5.93 -13.80
CA GLY A 69 -8.61 -6.48 -15.08
C GLY A 69 -7.46 -7.48 -14.96
N ARG A 70 -6.70 -7.58 -16.05
CA ARG A 70 -5.56 -8.50 -16.22
C ARG A 70 -4.32 -7.84 -16.81
N ARG A 71 -4.31 -6.50 -16.84
CA ARG A 71 -3.21 -5.73 -17.43
C ARG A 71 -2.05 -5.71 -16.44
N VAL A 72 -0.86 -6.02 -16.95
CA VAL A 72 0.42 -5.92 -16.24
C VAL A 72 1.26 -4.86 -16.93
N VAL A 73 1.94 -4.04 -16.14
CA VAL A 73 2.80 -2.94 -16.61
C VAL A 73 4.21 -3.06 -16.01
N GLU A 74 5.18 -2.33 -16.53
CA GLU A 74 6.48 -2.21 -15.88
C GLU A 74 6.33 -1.31 -14.63
N ALA A 75 6.92 -1.73 -13.50
CA ALA A 75 6.87 -0.98 -12.26
C ALA A 75 7.67 0.32 -12.35
N THR A 76 6.98 1.43 -12.58
CA THR A 76 7.54 2.79 -12.51
C THR A 76 6.96 3.53 -11.31
N ALA A 77 7.77 4.38 -10.67
CA ALA A 77 7.29 5.22 -9.57
C ALA A 77 6.12 6.12 -10.02
N GLY A 78 5.06 6.15 -9.23
CA GLY A 78 3.82 6.85 -9.56
C GLY A 78 2.67 6.42 -8.66
N TRP A 79 1.66 7.29 -8.53
CA TRP A 79 0.57 7.11 -7.58
C TRP A 79 -0.79 7.15 -8.25
N PHE A 80 -1.38 5.97 -8.47
CA PHE A 80 -2.80 5.81 -8.88
C PHE A 80 -3.16 6.45 -10.23
N GLU A 81 -2.17 6.76 -11.07
CA GLU A 81 -2.39 7.35 -12.39
C GLU A 81 -2.57 6.30 -13.50
N LEU A 82 -2.06 5.08 -13.28
CA LEU A 82 -2.02 4.03 -14.28
C LEU A 82 -3.02 2.91 -13.97
N GLU A 83 -3.98 2.70 -14.86
CA GLU A 83 -4.94 1.58 -14.78
C GLU A 83 -4.28 0.26 -15.16
N ALA A 84 -4.10 -0.61 -14.16
CA ALA A 84 -3.59 -1.97 -14.28
C ALA A 84 -3.81 -2.72 -12.95
N ASP A 85 -3.64 -4.05 -12.95
CA ASP A 85 -3.82 -4.89 -11.76
C ASP A 85 -2.56 -5.66 -11.38
N GLY A 86 -1.46 -5.45 -12.12
CA GLY A 86 -0.13 -5.94 -11.80
C GLY A 86 0.97 -5.00 -12.32
N ALA A 87 2.07 -4.94 -11.59
CA ALA A 87 3.33 -4.27 -11.94
C ALA A 87 4.51 -5.15 -11.51
#